data_AF-A0A0K1FJQ4-F1
#
_entry.id   AF-A0A0K1FJQ4-F1
#
_cell.length_a   1.000
_cell.length_b   1.000
_cell.length_c   1.000
_cell.angle_alpha   90.00
_cell.angle_beta   90.00
_cell.angle_gamma   90.00
#
_symmetry.space_group_name_H-M   'P 1'
#
loop_
_entity.id
_entity.type
_entity.pdbx_description
1 polymer ?
#
loop_
_entity_poly.entity_id
_entity_poly.type
_entity_poly.pdbx_seq_one_letter_code
_entity_poly.pdbx_strand_id
1 'polypeptide(L)'
;MKRFPLFVLMIATLFLVAATGAAYLSVGRQSTALARRPLQEIVAYTTLPTEAAAALSEAYEKEYNIRVSFVPLSAEQIQKRLEEQAENGVSAPAALVLADREVLDRAAAAGYLVPYQSERSDQVADQFRQPDGYWTGVWYDPIVFAINQDYLRTHLDLPDSWQLLAQQKDIRIGTTDFMAADALSNLLYSMIAEYGEQRTFAIWRRIQPQIMQYSRYLHTPVRQAGMGEVDVSVAVLSETLRYIHDDYPIRVLYPTDGTAAVIYGTGVAFRAGKHDVQAAEDFADWLLTDEAQLALARQHIYFLTTNPVTLSYRMFAGKNINIFKSKPYYSPAEKKILLDRWVKQVRFYEE
;
A
#
# COMPACT_ATOMS: atom_id res chain seq x y z
N MET A 1 -24.21 58.67 56.39
CA MET A 1 -22.99 58.02 55.82
C MET A 1 -23.45 56.87 54.90
N LYS A 2 -24.00 57.13 53.71
CA LYS A 2 -23.31 57.25 52.39
C LYS A 2 -22.21 56.20 52.14
N ARG A 3 -22.54 54.94 51.81
CA ARG A 3 -21.69 54.00 51.02
C ARG A 3 -22.44 52.93 50.19
N PHE A 4 -23.77 52.93 50.15
CA PHE A 4 -24.53 51.93 49.37
C PHE A 4 -24.64 52.14 47.84
N PRO A 5 -24.62 53.37 47.27
CA PRO A 5 -24.90 53.52 45.84
C PRO A 5 -23.71 53.11 44.94
N LEU A 6 -22.47 53.18 45.45
CA LEU A 6 -21.28 52.76 44.70
C LEU A 6 -21.16 51.25 44.55
N PHE A 7 -21.61 50.48 45.55
CA PHE A 7 -21.51 49.02 45.51
C PHE A 7 -22.51 48.41 44.51
N VAL A 8 -23.73 48.97 44.44
CA VAL A 8 -24.75 48.58 43.46
C VAL A 8 -24.32 48.95 42.04
N LEU A 9 -23.73 50.13 41.86
CA LEU A 9 -23.21 50.55 40.55
C LEU A 9 -22.06 49.66 40.08
N MET A 10 -21.13 49.29 40.99
CA MET A 10 -20.00 48.43 40.68
C MET A 10 -20.44 47.01 40.27
N ILE A 11 -21.42 46.43 40.97
CA ILE A 11 -22.01 45.12 40.63
C ILE A 11 -22.71 45.19 39.27
N ALA A 12 -23.49 46.25 39.01
CA ALA A 12 -24.16 46.43 37.72
C ALA A 12 -23.16 46.53 36.55
N THR A 13 -22.05 47.26 36.71
CA THR A 13 -20.97 47.30 35.70
C THR A 13 -20.26 45.96 35.53
N LEU A 14 -20.03 45.21 36.62
CA LEU A 14 -19.39 43.89 36.54
C LEU A 14 -20.27 42.87 35.81
N PHE A 15 -21.59 42.94 36.02
CA PHE A 15 -22.56 42.12 35.28
C PHE A 15 -22.64 42.52 33.80
N LEU A 16 -22.55 43.82 33.47
CA LEU A 16 -22.57 44.27 32.08
C LEU A 16 -21.31 43.85 31.32
N VAL A 17 -20.14 43.90 31.97
CA VAL A 17 -18.85 43.44 31.40
C VAL A 17 -18.81 41.92 31.28
N ALA A 18 -19.36 41.17 32.24
CA ALA A 18 -19.49 39.72 32.14
C ALA A 18 -20.46 39.30 31.02
N ALA A 19 -21.57 40.02 30.84
CA ALA A 19 -22.53 39.75 29.77
C ALA A 19 -21.98 40.09 28.38
N THR A 20 -21.22 41.18 28.24
CA THR A 20 -20.53 41.50 26.98
C THR A 20 -19.34 40.58 26.71
N GLY A 21 -18.59 40.16 27.73
CA GLY A 21 -17.54 39.15 27.61
C GLY A 21 -18.08 37.78 27.18
N ALA A 22 -19.22 37.35 27.73
CA ALA A 22 -19.89 36.11 27.35
C ALA A 22 -20.46 36.16 25.91
N ALA A 23 -20.95 37.33 25.47
CA ALA A 23 -21.42 37.54 24.09
C ALA A 23 -20.27 37.58 23.07
N TYR A 24 -19.11 38.16 23.42
CA TYR A 24 -17.92 38.13 22.57
C TYR A 24 -17.29 36.73 22.51
N LEU A 25 -17.33 35.96 23.61
CA LEU A 25 -16.85 34.58 23.65
C LEU A 25 -17.79 33.58 22.95
N SER A 26 -19.10 33.85 22.89
CA SER A 26 -20.04 33.03 22.13
C SER A 26 -19.99 33.31 20.63
N VAL A 27 -19.79 34.57 20.23
CA VAL A 27 -19.56 34.95 18.82
C VAL A 27 -18.19 34.47 18.33
N GLY A 28 -17.14 34.55 19.15
CA GLY A 28 -15.81 34.05 18.80
C GLY A 28 -15.66 32.52 18.74
N ARG A 29 -16.54 31.76 19.44
CA ARG A 29 -16.55 30.28 19.40
C ARG A 29 -17.40 29.69 18.28
N GLN A 30 -18.31 30.46 17.66
CA GLN A 30 -19.09 29.99 16.52
C GLN A 30 -18.36 30.14 15.18
N SER A 31 -17.22 30.84 15.13
CA SER A 31 -16.52 31.15 13.87
C SER A 31 -15.37 30.21 13.50
N THR A 32 -15.07 29.17 14.30
CA THR A 32 -13.92 28.26 14.05
C THR A 32 -14.29 26.81 13.79
N ALA A 33 -15.48 26.54 13.25
CA ALA A 33 -15.79 25.30 12.54
C ALA A 33 -17.14 25.42 11.81
N LEU A 34 -17.19 26.25 10.76
CA LEU A 34 -17.96 25.79 9.59
C LEU A 34 -17.20 24.56 9.12
N ALA A 35 -17.60 23.38 9.60
CA ALA A 35 -17.21 22.13 8.98
C ALA A 35 -17.59 22.27 7.51
N ARG A 36 -16.61 22.58 6.65
CA ARG A 36 -16.79 22.61 5.21
C ARG A 36 -17.24 21.20 4.88
N ARG A 37 -18.56 21.01 4.70
CA ARG A 37 -19.07 19.76 4.19
C ARG A 37 -18.49 19.62 2.78
N PRO A 38 -17.94 18.44 2.42
CA PRO A 38 -17.42 18.25 1.08
C PRO A 38 -18.53 18.55 0.07
N LEU A 39 -18.17 19.18 -1.05
CA LEU A 39 -19.13 19.54 -2.10
C LEU A 39 -19.69 18.29 -2.79
N GLN A 40 -18.91 17.21 -2.79
CA GLN A 40 -19.23 15.93 -3.38
C GLN A 40 -18.55 14.81 -2.58
N GLU A 41 -19.17 13.63 -2.55
CA GLU A 41 -18.61 12.41 -1.96
C GLU A 41 -18.77 11.26 -2.95
N ILE A 42 -17.70 10.47 -3.16
CA ILE A 42 -17.74 9.24 -3.96
C ILE A 42 -17.35 8.04 -3.09
N VAL A 43 -17.94 6.88 -3.36
CA VAL A 43 -17.61 5.63 -2.66
C VAL A 43 -16.52 4.88 -3.45
N ALA A 44 -15.49 4.39 -2.76
CA ALA A 44 -14.44 3.59 -3.36
C ALA A 44 -14.20 2.28 -2.58
N TYR A 45 -14.11 1.15 -3.26
CA TYR A 45 -13.73 -0.12 -2.63
C TYR A 45 -12.21 -0.26 -2.63
N THR A 46 -11.64 -0.75 -1.52
CA THR A 46 -10.18 -0.88 -1.43
C THR A 46 -9.70 -2.08 -0.63
N THR A 47 -8.54 -2.62 -1.03
CA THR A 47 -7.76 -3.59 -0.24
C THR A 47 -6.58 -2.95 0.50
N LEU A 48 -6.40 -1.63 0.38
CA LEU A 48 -5.33 -0.92 1.08
C LEU A 48 -5.56 -0.91 2.60
N PRO A 49 -4.48 -0.82 3.40
CA PRO A 49 -4.60 -0.56 4.84
C PRO A 49 -5.43 0.71 5.12
N THR A 50 -6.18 0.70 6.22
CA THR A 50 -7.08 1.80 6.62
C THR A 50 -6.34 3.13 6.72
N GLU A 51 -5.10 3.12 7.21
CA GLU A 51 -4.25 4.29 7.37
C GLU A 51 -3.89 4.92 6.02
N ALA A 52 -3.61 4.09 5.01
CA ALA A 52 -3.35 4.54 3.64
C ALA A 52 -4.61 5.17 3.02
N ALA A 53 -5.74 4.47 3.13
CA ALA A 53 -7.02 4.93 2.60
C ALA A 53 -7.46 6.27 3.24
N ALA A 54 -7.32 6.39 4.56
CA ALA A 54 -7.63 7.62 5.29
C ALA A 54 -6.74 8.79 4.85
N ALA A 55 -5.43 8.55 4.71
CA ALA A 55 -4.48 9.58 4.30
C ALA A 55 -4.74 10.10 2.88
N LEU A 56 -5.07 9.20 1.95
CA LEU A 56 -5.43 9.57 0.57
C LEU A 56 -6.73 10.38 0.54
N SER A 57 -7.74 9.94 1.30
CA SER A 57 -9.03 10.65 1.39
C SER A 57 -8.86 12.06 1.97
N GLU A 58 -8.11 12.21 3.07
CA GLU A 58 -7.86 13.51 3.69
C GLU A 58 -7.08 14.45 2.76
N ALA A 59 -6.05 13.94 2.09
CA ALA A 59 -5.23 14.74 1.18
C ALA A 59 -6.05 15.25 -0.02
N TYR A 60 -6.86 14.37 -0.63
CA TYR A 60 -7.70 14.73 -1.75
C TYR A 60 -8.85 15.68 -1.36
N GLU A 61 -9.51 15.44 -0.21
CA GLU A 61 -10.56 16.32 0.30
C GLU A 61 -10.02 17.72 0.60
N LYS A 62 -8.80 17.82 1.13
CA LYS A 62 -8.16 19.10 1.40
C LYS A 62 -7.87 19.91 0.13
N GLU A 63 -7.49 19.24 -0.96
CA GLU A 63 -7.09 19.89 -2.20
C GLU A 63 -8.29 20.21 -3.11
N TYR A 64 -9.23 19.28 -3.25
CA TYR A 64 -10.33 19.36 -4.21
C TYR A 64 -11.71 19.56 -3.55
N ASN A 65 -11.81 19.48 -2.23
CA ASN A 65 -13.08 19.56 -1.48
C ASN A 65 -14.10 18.48 -1.89
N ILE A 66 -13.58 17.32 -2.32
CA ILE A 66 -14.32 16.09 -2.66
C ILE A 66 -13.86 15.00 -1.71
N ARG A 67 -14.80 14.32 -1.04
CA ARG A 67 -14.48 13.20 -0.15
C ARG A 67 -14.49 11.87 -0.90
N VAL A 68 -13.45 11.07 -0.72
CA VAL A 68 -13.44 9.67 -1.15
C VAL A 68 -13.72 8.78 0.05
N SER A 69 -14.91 8.18 0.06
CA SER A 69 -15.38 7.28 1.11
C SER A 69 -14.89 5.87 0.84
N PHE A 70 -13.71 5.53 1.37
CA PHE A 70 -13.14 4.20 1.21
C PHE A 70 -13.86 3.16 2.07
N VAL A 71 -14.26 2.06 1.43
CA VAL A 71 -14.80 0.86 2.09
C VAL A 71 -13.73 -0.23 2.02
N PRO A 72 -12.99 -0.49 3.12
CA PRO A 72 -11.98 -1.54 3.15
C PRO A 72 -12.66 -2.91 3.14
N LEU A 73 -12.27 -3.76 2.19
CA LEU A 73 -12.88 -5.05 1.93
C LEU A 73 -11.80 -6.08 1.55
N SER A 74 -12.06 -7.36 1.81
CA SER A 74 -11.24 -8.43 1.25
C SER A 74 -11.44 -8.56 -0.27
N ALA A 75 -10.49 -9.19 -0.96
CA ALA A 75 -10.57 -9.46 -2.39
C ALA A 75 -11.91 -10.12 -2.81
N GLU A 76 -12.39 -11.10 -2.05
CA GLU A 76 -13.66 -11.79 -2.31
C GLU A 76 -14.88 -10.91 -2.03
N GLN A 77 -14.81 -10.08 -0.99
CA GLN A 77 -15.88 -9.13 -0.70
C GLN A 77 -16.01 -8.06 -1.79
N ILE A 78 -14.89 -7.57 -2.34
CA ILE A 78 -14.92 -6.63 -3.45
C ILE A 78 -15.62 -7.25 -4.67
N GLN A 79 -15.24 -8.48 -5.07
CA GLN A 79 -15.90 -9.13 -6.22
C GLN A 79 -17.40 -9.27 -6.00
N LYS A 80 -17.81 -9.76 -4.82
CA LYS A 80 -19.23 -9.92 -4.51
C LYS A 80 -20.00 -8.59 -4.54
N ARG A 81 -19.42 -7.51 -3.99
CA ARG A 81 -20.06 -6.19 -3.99
C ARG A 81 -20.18 -5.61 -5.41
N LEU A 82 -19.16 -5.82 -6.23
CA LEU A 82 -19.17 -5.40 -7.63
C LEU A 82 -20.18 -6.21 -8.47
N GLU A 83 -20.32 -7.51 -8.21
CA GLU A 83 -21.35 -8.37 -8.79
C GLU A 83 -22.76 -7.85 -8.42
N GLU A 84 -23.03 -7.65 -7.13
CA GLU A 84 -24.30 -7.08 -6.65
C GLU A 84 -24.60 -5.72 -7.30
N GLN A 85 -23.60 -4.86 -7.44
CA GLN A 85 -23.71 -3.56 -8.12
C GLN A 85 -24.01 -3.71 -9.61
N ALA A 86 -23.34 -4.63 -10.29
CA ALA A 86 -23.57 -4.97 -11.70
C ALA A 86 -24.98 -5.55 -11.95
N GLU A 87 -25.67 -6.04 -10.92
CA GLU A 87 -27.06 -6.50 -10.97
C GLU A 87 -28.10 -5.42 -10.57
N ASN A 88 -27.68 -4.18 -10.29
CA ASN A 88 -28.50 -3.10 -9.70
C ASN A 88 -28.95 -3.38 -8.25
N GLY A 89 -28.23 -4.21 -7.51
CA GLY A 89 -28.58 -4.60 -6.14
C GLY A 89 -28.16 -3.60 -5.05
N VAL A 90 -27.53 -2.48 -5.38
CA VAL A 90 -26.88 -1.59 -4.40
C VAL A 90 -27.42 -0.16 -4.47
N SER A 91 -27.77 0.39 -3.31
CA SER A 91 -28.31 1.76 -3.17
C SER A 91 -27.24 2.85 -3.34
N ALA A 92 -26.00 2.58 -2.94
CA ALA A 92 -24.84 3.46 -3.08
C ALA A 92 -23.72 2.70 -3.80
N PRO A 93 -23.68 2.73 -5.15
CA PRO A 93 -22.65 2.05 -5.91
C PRO A 93 -21.27 2.68 -5.64
N ALA A 94 -20.22 1.86 -5.62
CA ALA A 94 -18.86 2.36 -5.71
C ALA A 94 -18.64 3.01 -7.07
N ALA A 95 -17.89 4.11 -7.09
CA ALA A 95 -17.44 4.76 -8.31
C ALA A 95 -16.06 4.27 -8.74
N LEU A 96 -15.27 3.74 -7.80
CA LEU A 96 -13.87 3.39 -8.00
C LEU A 96 -13.48 2.16 -7.18
N VAL A 97 -12.52 1.39 -7.69
CA VAL A 97 -11.83 0.33 -6.97
C VAL A 97 -10.35 0.70 -6.90
N LEU A 98 -9.75 0.65 -5.71
CA LEU A 98 -8.32 0.87 -5.46
C LEU A 98 -7.77 -0.36 -4.74
N ALA A 99 -7.23 -1.32 -5.48
CA ALA A 99 -6.88 -2.63 -4.97
C ALA A 99 -5.62 -3.19 -5.63
N ASP A 100 -5.17 -4.35 -5.18
CA ASP A 100 -4.10 -5.09 -5.85
C ASP A 100 -4.55 -5.58 -7.25
N ARG A 101 -3.55 -5.86 -8.09
CA ARG A 101 -3.72 -6.31 -9.48
C ARG A 101 -4.67 -7.51 -9.61
N GLU A 102 -4.60 -8.50 -8.72
CA GLU A 102 -5.43 -9.72 -8.87
C GLU A 102 -6.91 -9.37 -8.74
N VAL A 103 -7.28 -8.51 -7.79
CA VAL A 103 -8.66 -8.03 -7.64
C VAL A 103 -9.12 -7.28 -8.88
N LEU A 104 -8.28 -6.40 -9.42
CA LEU A 104 -8.63 -5.57 -10.58
C LEU A 104 -8.72 -6.38 -11.87
N ASP A 105 -7.81 -7.35 -12.08
CA ASP A 105 -7.85 -8.26 -13.22
C ASP A 105 -9.13 -9.10 -13.22
N ARG A 106 -9.54 -9.63 -12.06
CA ARG A 106 -10.81 -10.35 -11.93
C ARG A 106 -12.02 -9.46 -12.18
N ALA A 107 -12.02 -8.25 -11.62
CA ALA A 107 -13.11 -7.31 -11.80
C ALA A 107 -13.26 -6.86 -13.26
N ALA A 108 -12.13 -6.62 -13.96
CA ALA A 108 -12.11 -6.34 -15.39
C ALA A 108 -12.64 -7.53 -16.21
N ALA A 109 -12.16 -8.75 -15.95
CA ALA A 109 -12.59 -9.96 -16.65
C ALA A 109 -14.08 -10.26 -16.47
N ALA A 110 -14.65 -9.90 -15.32
CA ALA A 110 -16.07 -10.05 -15.02
C ALA A 110 -16.95 -8.89 -15.56
N GLY A 111 -16.35 -7.86 -16.17
CA GLY A 111 -17.08 -6.70 -16.71
C GLY A 111 -17.56 -5.72 -15.63
N TYR A 112 -16.92 -5.71 -14.46
CA TYR A 112 -17.28 -4.83 -13.35
C TYR A 112 -16.57 -3.48 -13.36
N LEU A 113 -15.60 -3.30 -14.27
CA LEU A 113 -14.88 -2.05 -14.47
C LEU A 113 -15.22 -1.46 -15.84
N VAL A 114 -15.15 -0.15 -15.96
CA VAL A 114 -15.27 0.56 -17.25
C VAL A 114 -13.89 1.05 -17.71
N PRO A 115 -13.59 1.02 -19.02
CA PRO A 115 -12.33 1.54 -19.52
C PRO A 115 -12.21 3.04 -19.24
N TYR A 116 -11.06 3.46 -18.73
CA TYR A 116 -10.71 4.86 -18.55
C TYR A 116 -9.24 5.08 -18.90
N GLN A 117 -8.98 6.10 -19.73
CA GLN A 117 -7.64 6.49 -20.15
C GLN A 117 -7.51 8.01 -20.08
N SER A 118 -6.35 8.44 -19.62
CA SER A 118 -5.93 9.83 -19.47
C SER A 118 -4.47 9.99 -19.89
N GLU A 119 -4.05 11.23 -20.12
CA GLU A 119 -2.64 11.56 -20.41
C GLU A 119 -1.68 11.04 -19.32
N ARG A 120 -2.12 11.00 -18.06
CA ARG A 120 -1.33 10.49 -16.94
C ARG A 120 -1.25 8.98 -16.96
N SER A 121 -2.38 8.31 -17.18
CA SER A 121 -2.40 6.86 -17.31
C SER A 121 -1.52 6.41 -18.48
N ASP A 122 -1.47 7.18 -19.56
CA ASP A 122 -0.67 6.90 -20.76
C ASP A 122 0.85 6.92 -20.53
N GLN A 123 1.30 7.60 -19.48
CA GLN A 123 2.69 7.63 -19.08
C GLN A 123 3.10 6.39 -18.27
N VAL A 124 2.14 5.66 -17.70
CA VAL A 124 2.42 4.46 -16.91
C VAL A 124 2.88 3.33 -17.84
N ALA A 125 3.97 2.66 -17.49
CA ALA A 125 4.51 1.57 -18.30
C ALA A 125 3.51 0.41 -18.45
N ASP A 126 3.48 -0.22 -19.63
CA ASP A 126 2.54 -1.29 -19.99
C ASP A 126 2.49 -2.44 -18.97
N GLN A 127 3.63 -2.77 -18.35
CA GLN A 127 3.69 -3.82 -17.33
C GLN A 127 2.81 -3.55 -16.10
N PHE A 128 2.44 -2.28 -15.85
CA PHE A 128 1.61 -1.83 -14.74
C PHE A 128 0.18 -1.46 -15.16
N ARG A 129 -0.19 -1.58 -16.43
CA ARG A 129 -1.57 -1.30 -16.90
C ARG A 129 -2.26 -2.54 -17.44
N GLN A 130 -3.59 -2.48 -17.47
CA GLN A 130 -4.40 -3.44 -18.22
C GLN A 130 -4.49 -2.98 -19.68
N PRO A 131 -4.30 -3.87 -20.68
CA PRO A 131 -4.20 -3.47 -22.09
C PRO A 131 -5.40 -2.70 -22.67
N ASP A 132 -6.61 -2.98 -22.19
CA ASP A 132 -7.85 -2.36 -22.68
C ASP A 132 -8.28 -1.14 -21.83
N GLY A 133 -7.45 -0.73 -20.86
CA GLY A 133 -7.70 0.45 -20.01
C GLY A 133 -8.72 0.23 -18.89
N TYR A 134 -9.07 -1.01 -18.53
CA TYR A 134 -10.02 -1.27 -17.43
C TYR A 134 -9.47 -0.89 -16.05
N TRP A 135 -8.15 -0.91 -15.88
CA TRP A 135 -7.48 -0.41 -14.68
C TRP A 135 -6.04 0.02 -15.00
N THR A 136 -5.53 0.95 -14.19
CA THR A 136 -4.16 1.48 -14.28
C THR A 136 -3.44 1.30 -12.95
N GLY A 137 -2.22 0.77 -12.98
CA GLY A 137 -1.37 0.62 -11.80
C GLY A 137 -0.91 1.99 -11.31
N VAL A 138 -0.99 2.20 -10.00
CA VAL A 138 -0.64 3.45 -9.31
C VAL A 138 0.69 3.28 -8.56
N TRP A 139 0.81 2.17 -7.83
CA TRP A 139 1.98 1.87 -7.02
C TRP A 139 2.38 0.40 -7.13
N TYR A 140 3.60 0.11 -6.72
CA TYR A 140 4.07 -1.26 -6.55
C TYR A 140 5.05 -1.38 -5.39
N ASP A 141 5.09 -2.56 -4.78
CA ASP A 141 5.93 -2.90 -3.64
C ASP A 141 6.71 -4.20 -3.92
N PRO A 142 7.97 -4.11 -4.37
CA PRO A 142 8.79 -5.26 -4.71
C PRO A 142 9.38 -5.96 -3.49
N ILE A 143 9.68 -7.25 -3.63
CA ILE A 143 10.53 -7.95 -2.66
C ILE A 143 12.00 -7.60 -2.91
N VAL A 144 12.73 -7.33 -1.84
CA VAL A 144 14.15 -6.94 -1.83
C VAL A 144 14.91 -7.70 -0.76
N PHE A 145 16.24 -7.59 -0.80
CA PHE A 145 17.11 -8.00 0.29
C PHE A 145 17.46 -6.77 1.14
N ALA A 146 17.01 -6.77 2.39
CA ALA A 146 17.37 -5.78 3.40
C ALA A 146 18.62 -6.29 4.15
N ILE A 147 19.76 -5.66 3.93
CA ILE A 147 21.06 -6.11 4.44
C ILE A 147 21.54 -5.21 5.56
N ASN A 148 21.99 -5.80 6.66
CA ASN A 148 22.62 -5.06 7.75
C ASN A 148 23.95 -4.41 7.29
N GLN A 149 24.16 -3.14 7.61
CA GLN A 149 25.37 -2.41 7.17
C GLN A 149 26.66 -2.91 7.82
N ASP A 150 26.63 -3.42 9.04
CA ASP A 150 27.83 -3.97 9.69
C ASP A 150 28.25 -5.29 9.05
N TYR A 151 27.27 -6.10 8.63
CA TYR A 151 27.53 -7.27 7.79
C TYR A 151 28.19 -6.87 6.45
N LEU A 152 27.65 -5.86 5.77
CA LEU A 152 28.21 -5.32 4.51
C LEU A 152 29.65 -4.82 4.61
N ARG A 153 30.06 -4.30 5.78
CA ARG A 153 31.42 -3.79 6.00
C ARG A 153 32.47 -4.90 6.04
N THR A 154 32.06 -6.12 6.38
CA THR A 154 32.96 -7.25 6.63
C THR A 154 32.85 -8.35 5.57
N HIS A 155 31.81 -8.31 4.72
CA HIS A 155 31.55 -9.32 3.70
C HIS A 155 31.40 -8.67 2.32
N LEU A 156 32.27 -9.07 1.38
CA LEU A 156 32.30 -8.51 0.02
C LEU A 156 31.50 -9.34 -1.00
N ASP A 157 31.20 -10.60 -0.68
CA ASP A 157 30.41 -11.49 -1.54
C ASP A 157 28.92 -11.36 -1.20
N LEU A 158 28.26 -10.36 -1.79
CA LEU A 158 26.87 -10.03 -1.50
C LEU A 158 25.93 -10.82 -2.40
N PRO A 159 24.86 -11.44 -1.85
CA PRO A 159 23.89 -12.15 -2.66
C PRO A 159 22.96 -11.16 -3.37
N ASP A 160 23.33 -10.74 -4.58
CA ASP A 160 22.53 -9.80 -5.39
C ASP A 160 21.46 -10.46 -6.25
N SER A 161 21.22 -11.77 -6.08
CA SER A 161 20.22 -12.56 -6.81
C SER A 161 19.72 -13.72 -5.94
N TRP A 162 18.57 -14.30 -6.30
CA TRP A 162 18.07 -15.49 -5.59
C TRP A 162 19.01 -16.68 -5.71
N GLN A 163 19.70 -16.82 -6.86
CA GLN A 163 20.68 -17.90 -7.02
C GLN A 163 21.93 -17.69 -6.18
N LEU A 164 22.44 -16.46 -6.05
CA LEU A 164 23.57 -16.19 -5.18
C LEU A 164 23.17 -16.29 -3.71
N LEU A 165 21.98 -15.85 -3.32
CA LEU A 165 21.46 -16.04 -1.96
C LEU A 165 21.44 -17.54 -1.60
N ALA A 166 20.98 -18.40 -2.51
CA ALA A 166 20.99 -19.85 -2.33
C ALA A 166 22.39 -20.50 -2.39
N GLN A 167 23.45 -19.76 -2.70
CA GLN A 167 24.84 -20.24 -2.70
C GLN A 167 25.63 -19.76 -1.48
N GLN A 168 25.13 -18.75 -0.77
CA GLN A 168 25.72 -18.28 0.47
C GLN A 168 25.84 -19.43 1.47
N LYS A 169 26.80 -19.32 2.38
CA LYS A 169 26.99 -20.22 3.52
C LYS A 169 27.23 -19.38 4.76
N ASP A 170 26.85 -19.91 5.91
CA ASP A 170 27.09 -19.28 7.22
C ASP A 170 26.51 -17.85 7.35
N ILE A 171 25.43 -17.56 6.63
CA ILE A 171 24.67 -16.31 6.71
C ILE A 171 23.37 -16.54 7.49
N ARG A 172 22.94 -15.53 8.25
CA ARG A 172 21.67 -15.54 8.99
C ARG A 172 20.61 -14.81 8.18
N ILE A 173 19.55 -15.50 7.81
CA ILE A 173 18.46 -14.96 6.99
C ILE A 173 17.19 -14.77 7.82
N GLY A 174 16.57 -13.60 7.70
CA GLY A 174 15.22 -13.32 8.18
C GLY A 174 14.20 -13.33 7.03
N THR A 175 13.03 -13.92 7.24
CA THR A 175 11.91 -13.79 6.30
C THR A 175 10.57 -13.93 7.01
N THR A 176 9.52 -13.37 6.42
CA THR A 176 8.15 -13.63 6.84
C THR A 176 7.71 -15.00 6.32
N ASP A 177 6.88 -15.68 7.10
CA ASP A 177 6.24 -16.94 6.73
C ASP A 177 5.32 -16.76 5.52
N PHE A 178 5.46 -17.65 4.54
CA PHE A 178 4.70 -17.62 3.31
C PHE A 178 3.21 -17.89 3.54
N MET A 179 2.86 -18.51 4.67
CA MET A 179 1.47 -18.70 5.08
C MET A 179 0.89 -17.51 5.88
N ALA A 180 1.74 -16.56 6.31
CA ALA A 180 1.33 -15.47 7.18
C ALA A 180 1.08 -14.15 6.44
N ALA A 181 1.69 -13.95 5.27
CA ALA A 181 1.58 -12.71 4.52
C ALA A 181 1.49 -12.94 3.01
N ASP A 182 0.49 -12.31 2.37
CA ASP A 182 0.21 -12.45 0.95
C ASP A 182 1.36 -12.02 0.05
N ALA A 183 2.13 -10.99 0.43
CA ALA A 183 3.30 -10.57 -0.33
C ALA A 183 4.36 -11.70 -0.47
N LEU A 184 4.52 -12.55 0.55
CA LEU A 184 5.48 -13.67 0.53
C LEU A 184 4.90 -14.93 -0.12
N SER A 185 3.61 -15.20 0.03
CA SER A 185 2.98 -16.27 -0.77
C SER A 185 3.05 -15.93 -2.27
N ASN A 186 2.80 -14.67 -2.63
CA ASN A 186 2.92 -14.17 -4.00
C ASN A 186 4.35 -14.23 -4.52
N LEU A 187 5.36 -14.02 -3.66
CA LEU A 187 6.76 -14.28 -4.03
C LEU A 187 6.96 -15.73 -4.47
N LEU A 188 6.50 -16.70 -3.67
CA LEU A 188 6.59 -18.11 -4.02
C LEU A 188 5.91 -18.41 -5.36
N TYR A 189 4.67 -17.97 -5.52
CA TYR A 189 3.88 -18.18 -6.72
C TYR A 189 4.56 -17.58 -7.96
N SER A 190 5.09 -16.37 -7.83
CA SER A 190 5.77 -15.69 -8.93
C SER A 190 7.08 -16.39 -9.29
N MET A 191 7.86 -16.83 -8.30
CA MET A 191 9.06 -17.63 -8.55
C MET A 191 8.73 -18.97 -9.22
N ILE A 192 7.65 -19.65 -8.81
CA ILE A 192 7.18 -20.88 -9.47
C ILE A 192 6.82 -20.61 -10.93
N ALA A 193 6.15 -19.50 -11.22
CA ALA A 193 5.78 -19.13 -12.58
C ALA A 193 6.97 -18.66 -13.44
N GLU A 194 8.02 -18.12 -12.84
CA GLU A 194 9.23 -17.67 -13.53
C GLU A 194 10.25 -18.81 -13.74
N TYR A 195 10.52 -19.60 -12.71
CA TYR A 195 11.59 -20.61 -12.68
C TYR A 195 11.10 -22.06 -12.80
N GLY A 196 9.80 -22.29 -12.62
CA GLY A 196 9.23 -23.63 -12.42
C GLY A 196 9.31 -24.09 -10.96
N GLU A 197 8.39 -24.97 -10.55
CA GLU A 197 8.25 -25.46 -9.17
C GLU A 197 9.56 -26.12 -8.67
N GLN A 198 10.13 -27.04 -9.46
CA GLN A 198 11.32 -27.80 -9.05
C GLN A 198 12.52 -26.89 -8.76
N ARG A 199 12.79 -25.92 -9.65
CA ARG A 199 13.91 -24.98 -9.48
C ARG A 199 13.67 -24.02 -8.32
N THR A 200 12.44 -23.54 -8.17
CA THR A 200 12.05 -22.68 -7.05
C THR A 200 12.26 -23.38 -5.71
N PHE A 201 11.79 -24.63 -5.58
CA PHE A 201 11.96 -25.40 -4.35
C PHE A 201 13.43 -25.74 -4.10
N ALA A 202 14.23 -26.00 -5.14
CA ALA A 202 15.68 -26.20 -4.99
C ALA A 202 16.39 -24.95 -4.45
N ILE A 203 16.02 -23.75 -4.92
CA ILE A 203 16.53 -22.48 -4.39
C ILE A 203 16.18 -22.36 -2.90
N TRP A 204 14.89 -22.49 -2.56
CA TRP A 204 14.46 -22.32 -1.17
C TRP A 204 14.96 -23.41 -0.23
N ARG A 205 15.19 -24.66 -0.68
CA ARG A 205 15.84 -25.69 0.15
C ARG A 205 17.26 -25.34 0.52
N ARG A 206 18.00 -24.63 -0.34
CA ARG A 206 19.36 -24.16 -0.01
C ARG A 206 19.35 -22.97 0.94
N ILE A 207 18.34 -22.11 0.84
CA ILE A 207 18.14 -20.97 1.73
C ILE A 207 17.63 -21.42 3.11
N GLN A 208 16.79 -22.46 3.16
CA GLN A 208 16.07 -22.88 4.35
C GLN A 208 16.95 -23.09 5.60
N PRO A 209 18.11 -23.78 5.54
CA PRO A 209 18.97 -23.97 6.70
C PRO A 209 19.55 -22.68 7.29
N GLN A 210 19.55 -21.58 6.53
CA GLN A 210 20.06 -20.27 6.94
C GLN A 210 18.98 -19.38 7.53
N ILE A 211 17.71 -19.77 7.44
CA ILE A 211 16.60 -18.99 7.98
C ILE A 211 16.58 -19.16 9.50
N MET A 212 16.86 -18.07 10.21
CA MET A 212 16.89 -18.05 11.69
C MET A 212 15.50 -18.25 12.28
N GLN A 213 14.51 -17.57 11.70
CA GLN A 213 13.13 -17.64 12.12
C GLN A 213 12.19 -17.16 11.01
N TYR A 214 11.08 -17.87 10.85
CA TYR A 214 9.93 -17.39 10.09
C TYR A 214 9.10 -16.43 10.93
N SER A 215 9.05 -15.18 10.51
CA SER A 215 8.28 -14.13 11.17
C SER A 215 6.82 -14.14 10.74
N ARG A 216 5.92 -13.67 11.62
CA ARG A 216 4.48 -13.53 11.30
C ARG A 216 4.15 -12.23 10.54
N TYR A 217 4.91 -11.17 10.78
CA TYR A 217 4.63 -9.84 10.23
C TYR A 217 5.74 -9.40 9.27
N LEU A 218 5.38 -8.62 8.25
CA LEU A 218 6.29 -8.13 7.19
C LEU A 218 7.43 -7.24 7.72
N HIS A 219 7.14 -6.44 8.74
CA HIS A 219 8.11 -5.53 9.33
C HIS A 219 9.17 -6.24 10.19
N THR A 220 8.93 -7.47 10.62
CA THR A 220 9.78 -8.13 11.63
C THR A 220 11.17 -8.48 11.05
N PRO A 221 11.30 -9.16 9.90
CA PRO A 221 12.62 -9.44 9.33
C PRO A 221 13.47 -8.19 9.12
N VAL A 222 12.88 -7.11 8.61
CA VAL A 222 13.57 -5.83 8.42
C VAL A 222 14.13 -5.30 9.74
N ARG A 223 13.36 -5.35 10.83
CA ARG A 223 13.83 -4.99 12.16
C ARG A 223 15.01 -5.86 12.60
N GLN A 224 14.91 -7.17 12.40
CA GLN A 224 15.98 -8.12 12.75
C GLN A 224 17.28 -7.79 12.00
N ALA A 225 17.18 -7.46 10.71
CA ALA A 225 18.34 -7.04 9.91
C ALA A 225 18.93 -5.74 10.46
N GLY A 226 18.11 -4.73 10.72
CA GLY A 226 18.60 -3.46 11.26
C GLY A 226 19.16 -3.56 12.69
N MET A 227 18.72 -4.54 13.49
CA MET A 227 19.27 -4.84 14.82
C MET A 227 20.50 -5.77 14.77
N GLY A 228 20.88 -6.28 13.60
CA GLY A 228 22.00 -7.23 13.44
C GLY A 228 21.71 -8.65 13.95
N GLU A 229 20.45 -8.97 14.23
CA GLU A 229 19.98 -10.31 14.61
C GLU A 229 20.07 -11.28 13.42
N VAL A 230 19.87 -10.77 12.21
CA VAL A 230 20.11 -11.44 10.94
C VAL A 230 20.97 -10.57 10.04
N ASP A 231 21.67 -11.18 9.09
CA ASP A 231 22.58 -10.49 8.17
C ASP A 231 21.83 -9.94 6.97
N VAL A 232 20.90 -10.74 6.43
CA VAL A 232 20.06 -10.42 5.28
C VAL A 232 18.61 -10.75 5.62
N SER A 233 17.67 -9.92 5.18
CA SER A 233 16.25 -10.23 5.22
C SER A 233 15.62 -10.18 3.84
N VAL A 234 14.80 -11.19 3.54
CA VAL A 234 13.88 -11.16 2.40
C VAL A 234 12.62 -10.43 2.85
N ALA A 235 12.37 -9.25 2.29
CA ALA A 235 11.32 -8.35 2.77
C ALA A 235 10.69 -7.53 1.64
N VAL A 236 9.52 -6.96 1.89
CA VAL A 236 8.94 -5.92 1.03
C VAL A 236 9.75 -4.62 1.15
N LEU A 237 9.87 -3.90 0.04
CA LEU A 237 10.64 -2.66 -0.01
C LEU A 237 10.02 -1.57 0.86
N SER A 238 8.69 -1.47 0.92
CA SER A 238 8.00 -0.45 1.71
C SER A 238 8.40 -0.48 3.20
N GLU A 239 8.42 -1.66 3.82
CA GLU A 239 8.92 -1.85 5.18
C GLU A 239 10.41 -1.56 5.29
N THR A 240 11.19 -1.98 4.30
CA THR A 240 12.65 -1.73 4.28
C THR A 240 12.95 -0.23 4.27
N LEU A 241 12.25 0.55 3.44
CA LEU A 241 12.37 2.01 3.39
C LEU A 241 11.89 2.65 4.68
N ARG A 242 10.82 2.13 5.29
CA ARG A 242 10.33 2.63 6.59
C ARG A 242 11.42 2.55 7.67
N TYR A 243 12.07 1.40 7.83
CA TYR A 243 13.15 1.27 8.81
C TYR A 243 14.40 2.07 8.45
N ILE A 244 14.72 2.24 7.17
CA ILE A 244 15.81 3.14 6.75
C ILE A 244 15.49 4.59 7.14
N HIS A 245 14.24 5.02 6.99
CA HIS A 245 13.78 6.33 7.46
C HIS A 245 13.78 6.47 8.97
N ASP A 246 13.61 5.37 9.71
CA ASP A 246 13.77 5.29 11.16
C ASP A 246 15.25 5.14 11.60
N ASP A 247 16.20 5.48 10.72
CA ASP A 247 17.66 5.46 10.94
C ASP A 247 18.27 4.08 11.25
N TYR A 248 17.59 2.98 10.91
CA TYR A 248 18.18 1.65 11.05
C TYR A 248 19.32 1.45 10.04
N PRO A 249 20.44 0.80 10.42
CA PRO A 249 21.62 0.61 9.59
C PRO A 249 21.41 -0.49 8.55
N ILE A 250 20.49 -0.26 7.61
CA ILE A 250 20.09 -1.21 6.57
C ILE A 250 20.47 -0.65 5.20
N ARG A 251 20.74 -1.53 4.25
CA ARG A 251 20.83 -1.19 2.82
C ARG A 251 19.92 -2.11 2.02
N VAL A 252 19.32 -1.55 0.98
CA VAL A 252 18.52 -2.32 0.02
C VAL A 252 19.44 -2.88 -1.05
N LEU A 253 19.30 -4.18 -1.32
CA LEU A 253 19.82 -4.84 -2.50
C LEU A 253 18.64 -5.40 -3.31
N TYR A 254 18.60 -5.04 -4.58
CA TYR A 254 17.54 -5.47 -5.51
C TYR A 254 17.99 -6.74 -6.23
N PRO A 255 17.22 -7.84 -6.19
CA PRO A 255 17.59 -9.07 -6.90
C PRO A 255 17.74 -8.83 -8.41
N THR A 256 18.92 -9.11 -8.96
CA THR A 256 19.28 -8.86 -10.36
C THR A 256 18.62 -9.85 -11.32
N ASP A 257 18.38 -11.07 -10.86
CA ASP A 257 17.62 -12.12 -11.55
C ASP A 257 16.10 -11.92 -11.49
N GLY A 258 15.65 -10.87 -10.80
CA GLY A 258 14.28 -10.40 -10.78
C GLY A 258 13.56 -10.65 -9.46
N THR A 259 12.39 -10.04 -9.31
CA THR A 259 11.61 -10.12 -8.07
C THR A 259 10.10 -10.11 -8.31
N ALA A 260 9.36 -10.58 -7.31
CA ALA A 260 7.92 -10.37 -7.25
C ALA A 260 7.61 -8.96 -6.73
N ALA A 261 6.49 -8.40 -7.16
CA ALA A 261 5.99 -7.14 -6.63
C ALA A 261 4.47 -7.19 -6.47
N VAL A 262 3.97 -6.67 -5.35
CA VAL A 262 2.55 -6.36 -5.23
C VAL A 262 2.31 -5.09 -6.03
N ILE A 263 1.35 -5.11 -6.96
CA ILE A 263 0.99 -3.94 -7.76
C ILE A 263 -0.40 -3.49 -7.31
N TYR A 264 -0.50 -2.24 -6.89
CA TYR A 264 -1.76 -1.58 -6.55
C TYR A 264 -2.19 -0.70 -7.72
N GLY A 265 -3.44 -0.82 -8.12
CA GLY A 265 -4.01 -0.07 -9.22
C GLY A 265 -5.38 0.49 -8.90
N THR A 266 -5.90 1.26 -9.85
CA THR A 266 -7.24 1.81 -9.77
C THR A 266 -8.03 1.55 -11.05
N GLY A 267 -9.34 1.29 -10.88
CA GLY A 267 -10.29 1.15 -11.98
C GLY A 267 -11.63 1.80 -11.62
N VAL A 268 -12.31 2.35 -12.62
CA VAL A 268 -13.63 2.97 -12.46
C VAL A 268 -14.68 1.86 -12.46
N ALA A 269 -15.58 1.87 -11.49
CA ALA A 269 -16.56 0.81 -11.30
C ALA A 269 -17.79 0.99 -12.21
N PHE A 270 -18.27 -0.13 -12.77
CA PHE A 270 -19.46 -0.16 -13.63
C PHE A 270 -20.73 0.23 -12.86
N ARG A 271 -21.70 0.87 -13.54
CA ARG A 271 -22.98 1.35 -12.97
C ARG A 271 -22.89 2.42 -11.87
N ALA A 272 -21.74 3.07 -11.72
CA ALA A 272 -21.65 4.31 -10.95
C ALA A 272 -22.45 5.44 -11.62
N GLY A 273 -22.94 6.40 -10.83
CA GLY A 273 -23.65 7.57 -11.34
C GLY A 273 -22.71 8.46 -12.18
N LYS A 274 -23.23 9.13 -13.22
CA LYS A 274 -22.39 9.92 -14.16
C LYS A 274 -21.51 10.97 -13.46
N HIS A 275 -22.02 11.63 -12.42
CA HIS A 275 -21.24 12.61 -11.64
C HIS A 275 -20.15 11.94 -10.80
N ASP A 276 -20.40 10.74 -10.30
CA ASP A 276 -19.44 9.99 -9.49
C ASP A 276 -18.34 9.38 -10.37
N VAL A 277 -18.68 8.98 -11.60
CA VAL A 277 -17.71 8.54 -12.61
C VAL A 277 -16.70 9.65 -12.89
N GLN A 278 -17.15 10.88 -13.19
CA GLN A 278 -16.22 11.99 -13.45
C GLN A 278 -15.29 12.24 -12.25
N ALA A 279 -15.84 12.27 -11.03
CA ALA A 279 -15.02 12.46 -9.83
C ALA A 279 -14.08 11.29 -9.55
N ALA A 280 -14.44 10.06 -9.93
CA ALA A 280 -13.59 8.89 -9.84
C ALA A 280 -12.45 8.92 -10.86
N GLU A 281 -12.71 9.36 -12.09
CA GLU A 281 -11.70 9.59 -13.12
C GLU A 281 -10.68 10.64 -12.67
N ASP A 282 -11.15 11.79 -12.18
CA ASP A 282 -10.30 12.85 -11.64
C ASP A 282 -9.44 12.36 -10.46
N PHE A 283 -10.04 11.53 -9.58
CA PHE A 283 -9.30 10.92 -8.47
C PHE A 283 -8.29 9.87 -8.95
N ALA A 284 -8.63 9.06 -9.96
CA ALA A 284 -7.70 8.10 -10.56
C ALA A 284 -6.46 8.79 -11.14
N ASP A 285 -6.65 9.95 -11.78
CA ASP A 285 -5.56 10.80 -12.25
C ASP A 285 -4.75 11.42 -11.12
N TRP A 286 -5.41 11.83 -10.04
CA TRP A 286 -4.73 12.37 -8.85
C TRP A 286 -3.87 11.31 -8.15
N LEU A 287 -4.29 10.05 -8.12
CA LEU A 287 -3.50 8.94 -7.56
C LEU A 287 -2.12 8.80 -8.24
N LEU A 288 -1.99 9.22 -9.50
CA LEU A 288 -0.74 9.18 -10.27
C LEU A 288 0.18 10.41 -10.06
N THR A 289 -0.03 11.18 -9.00
CA THR A 289 0.74 12.40 -8.66
C THR A 289 1.78 12.21 -7.56
N ASP A 290 2.68 13.18 -7.41
CA ASP A 290 3.54 13.29 -6.23
C ASP A 290 2.73 13.59 -4.96
N GLU A 291 1.60 14.31 -5.04
CA GLU A 291 0.76 14.64 -3.90
C GLU A 291 0.16 13.38 -3.24
N ALA A 292 -0.35 12.43 -4.05
CA ALA A 292 -0.85 11.15 -3.55
C ALA A 292 0.26 10.32 -2.91
N GLN A 293 1.46 10.31 -3.52
CA GLN A 293 2.64 9.64 -2.95
C GLN A 293 3.07 10.27 -1.61
N LEU A 294 3.05 11.60 -1.51
CA LEU A 294 3.38 12.33 -0.28
C LEU A 294 2.35 12.08 0.83
N ALA A 295 1.07 11.90 0.49
CA ALA A 295 0.04 11.54 1.45
C ALA A 295 0.36 10.21 2.14
N LEU A 296 0.81 9.20 1.39
CA LEU A 296 1.26 7.91 1.93
C LEU A 296 2.55 8.05 2.74
N ALA A 297 3.55 8.77 2.23
CA ALA A 297 4.84 8.93 2.90
C ALA A 297 4.72 9.61 4.28
N ARG A 298 3.77 10.54 4.45
CA ARG A 298 3.46 11.16 5.76
C ARG A 298 2.96 10.17 6.80
N GLN A 299 2.36 9.07 6.37
CA GLN A 299 1.97 7.95 7.22
C GLN A 299 3.01 6.83 7.28
N HIS A 300 4.25 7.11 6.84
CA HIS A 300 5.34 6.14 6.79
C HIS A 300 5.06 4.93 5.87
N ILE A 301 4.28 5.15 4.81
CA ILE A 301 3.99 4.16 3.77
C ILE A 301 4.78 4.52 2.51
N TYR A 302 5.70 3.64 2.12
CA TYR A 302 6.73 3.93 1.11
C TYR A 302 6.62 3.00 -0.12
N PHE A 303 5.46 2.98 -0.79
CA PHE A 303 5.35 2.28 -2.07
C PHE A 303 6.11 3.03 -3.17
N LEU A 304 6.51 2.31 -4.22
CA LEU A 304 7.04 2.93 -5.43
C LEU A 304 5.89 3.31 -6.35
N THR A 305 5.95 4.49 -6.95
CA THR A 305 4.97 4.94 -7.95
C THR A 305 5.29 4.38 -9.33
N THR A 306 4.24 4.09 -10.10
CA THR A 306 4.33 3.56 -11.47
C THR A 306 4.46 4.67 -12.52
N ASN A 307 4.10 5.92 -12.19
CA ASN A 307 4.14 7.05 -13.11
C ASN A 307 5.56 7.66 -13.17
N PRO A 308 6.25 7.59 -14.31
CA PRO A 308 7.63 8.06 -14.44
C PRO A 308 7.80 9.58 -14.36
N VAL A 309 6.70 10.34 -14.44
CA VAL A 309 6.71 11.81 -14.38
C VAL A 309 6.71 12.36 -12.95
N THR A 310 6.49 11.50 -11.95
CA THR A 310 6.60 11.90 -10.54
C THR A 310 8.06 12.17 -10.15
N LEU A 311 8.27 13.11 -9.23
CA LEU A 311 9.57 13.37 -8.60
C LEU A 311 10.05 12.13 -7.84
N SER A 312 9.15 11.45 -7.12
CA SER A 312 9.49 10.21 -6.41
C SER A 312 10.06 9.14 -7.34
N TYR A 313 9.49 8.93 -8.53
CA TYR A 313 10.07 8.01 -9.51
C TYR A 313 11.45 8.45 -9.99
N ARG A 314 11.60 9.73 -10.36
CA ARG A 314 12.87 10.25 -10.91
C ARG A 314 14.04 10.18 -9.93
N MET A 315 13.75 10.41 -8.65
CA MET A 315 14.73 10.42 -7.56
C MET A 315 15.01 9.01 -7.00
N PHE A 316 14.18 8.02 -7.33
CA PHE A 316 14.36 6.66 -6.86
C PHE A 316 15.72 6.11 -7.33
N ALA A 317 16.59 5.76 -6.38
CA ALA A 317 17.95 5.31 -6.66
C ALA A 317 18.00 3.88 -7.21
N GLY A 318 17.04 3.02 -6.84
CA GLY A 318 16.95 1.62 -7.27
C GLY A 318 16.41 1.42 -8.70
N LYS A 319 16.71 2.36 -9.62
CA LYS A 319 16.13 2.40 -10.98
C LYS A 319 16.17 1.03 -11.67
N ASN A 320 15.12 0.73 -12.45
CA ASN A 320 14.98 -0.47 -13.27
C ASN A 320 14.94 -1.79 -12.48
N ILE A 321 14.09 -1.86 -11.45
CA ILE A 321 13.78 -3.13 -10.78
C ILE A 321 13.24 -4.12 -11.80
N ASN A 322 13.92 -5.26 -11.94
CA ASN A 322 13.47 -6.36 -12.79
C ASN A 322 12.32 -7.09 -12.09
N ILE A 323 11.09 -6.85 -12.51
CA ILE A 323 9.92 -7.56 -11.98
C ILE A 323 9.69 -8.80 -12.83
N PHE A 324 9.38 -9.94 -12.20
CA PHE A 324 9.03 -11.17 -12.91
C PHE A 324 7.91 -10.91 -13.93
N LYS A 325 8.09 -11.46 -15.13
CA LYS A 325 7.20 -11.17 -16.27
C LYS A 325 5.92 -11.99 -16.20
N SER A 326 6.03 -13.20 -15.65
CA SER A 326 4.89 -14.09 -15.45
C SER A 326 3.90 -13.48 -14.46
N LYS A 327 2.63 -13.39 -14.87
CA LYS A 327 1.51 -12.94 -14.03
C LYS A 327 0.60 -14.13 -13.74
N PRO A 328 1.01 -15.09 -12.89
CA PRO A 328 0.22 -16.29 -12.69
C PRO A 328 -1.08 -15.95 -11.98
N TYR A 329 -2.20 -16.48 -12.48
CA TYR A 329 -3.42 -16.59 -11.70
C TYR A 329 -3.55 -18.02 -11.19
N TYR A 330 -3.52 -18.19 -9.88
CA TYR A 330 -3.79 -19.46 -9.22
C TYR A 330 -5.13 -19.33 -8.48
N SER A 331 -6.02 -20.29 -8.69
CA SER A 331 -7.24 -20.40 -7.89
C SER A 331 -6.89 -20.58 -6.40
N PRO A 332 -7.80 -20.26 -5.47
CA PRO A 332 -7.58 -20.49 -4.04
C PRO A 332 -7.18 -21.94 -3.70
N ALA A 333 -7.71 -22.91 -4.44
CA ALA A 333 -7.37 -24.32 -4.28
C ALA A 333 -5.92 -24.62 -4.73
N GLU A 334 -5.50 -24.09 -5.87
CA GLU A 334 -4.12 -24.23 -6.36
C GLU A 334 -3.12 -23.53 -5.45
N LYS A 335 -3.41 -22.30 -5.01
CA LYS A 335 -2.61 -21.56 -4.01
C LYS A 335 -2.37 -22.40 -2.76
N LYS A 336 -3.44 -23.01 -2.22
CA LYS A 336 -3.35 -23.92 -1.07
C LYS A 336 -2.46 -25.14 -1.36
N ILE A 337 -2.64 -25.80 -2.50
CA ILE A 337 -1.84 -26.97 -2.89
C ILE A 337 -0.34 -26.61 -2.98
N LEU A 338 -0.01 -25.46 -3.58
CA LEU A 338 1.36 -24.99 -3.71
C LEU A 338 1.99 -24.68 -2.36
N LEU A 339 1.27 -24.01 -1.45
CA LEU A 339 1.74 -23.76 -0.09
C LEU A 339 1.91 -25.06 0.70
N ASP A 340 0.95 -25.99 0.65
CA ASP A 340 1.05 -27.29 1.32
C ASP A 340 2.28 -28.08 0.83
N ARG A 341 2.60 -28.00 -0.47
CA ARG A 341 3.81 -28.60 -1.04
C ARG A 341 5.08 -27.90 -0.55
N TRP A 342 5.11 -26.58 -0.52
CA TRP A 342 6.25 -25.82 0.00
C TRP A 342 6.53 -26.17 1.47
N VAL A 343 5.47 -26.24 2.30
CA VAL A 343 5.61 -26.64 3.71
C VAL A 343 6.26 -28.01 3.84
N LYS A 344 5.79 -29.00 3.07
CA LYS A 344 6.28 -30.39 3.14
C LYS A 344 7.67 -30.59 2.53
N GLN A 345 7.96 -29.94 1.41
CA GLN A 345 9.16 -30.22 0.60
C GLN A 345 10.30 -29.23 0.83
N VAL A 346 10.05 -28.16 1.57
CA VAL A 346 11.04 -27.11 1.84
C VAL A 346 11.07 -26.78 3.32
N ARG A 347 9.96 -26.28 3.89
CA ARG A 347 9.97 -25.73 5.25
C ARG A 347 10.33 -26.77 6.32
N PHE A 348 9.71 -27.94 6.25
CA PHE A 348 9.95 -29.04 7.19
C PHE A 348 10.61 -30.24 6.49
N TYR A 349 11.34 -29.99 5.42
CA TYR A 349 12.06 -31.05 4.73
C TYR A 349 13.23 -31.51 5.60
N GLU A 350 13.13 -32.74 6.13
CA GLU A 350 14.24 -33.48 6.71
C GLU A 350 14.82 -34.36 5.59
N GLU A 351 16.14 -34.26 5.34
CA GLU A 351 16.84 -35.03 4.30
C GLU A 351 16.80 -36.55 4.53
#